data_AF-A0A366IMH5-F1
#
_entry.id   AF-A0A366IMH5-F1
#
_cell.length_a   1.000
_cell.length_b   1.000
_cell.length_c   1.000
_cell.angle_alpha   90.00
_cell.angle_beta   90.00
_cell.angle_gamma   90.00
#
_symmetry.space_group_name_H-M   'P 1'
#
loop_
_entity.id
_entity.type
_entity.pdbx_description
1 polymer ?
#
loop_
_entity_poly.entity_id
_entity_poly.type
_entity_poly.pdbx_seq_one_letter_code
_entity_poly.pdbx_strand_id
1 'polypeptide(L)'
;MTDPAHIRRLCDSIHDALALAEHPPSSSGTPSGGVGQSRPPIPTTILSAKEDLKAKLVSWARMIGEDGEFVIDCDDDTLSIAAWVYTKADWLADHPAADDFVDEIDECVRALRRPYASKEERFLVTVMAGVRVYAYPWERTVLLPDGTVGDTYQLRQELYQRTRKEILPAANVSAVLDKIFGMEVSADAIRKAAKRGTLEKRPEGFLVERVIERFGLEPKHVAI
;
A
#
# COMPACT_ATOMS: atom_id res chain seq x y z
N MET A 1 1.11 -18.14 11.51
CA MET A 1 0.45 -18.97 10.48
C MET A 1 -0.09 -18.03 9.44
N THR A 2 0.50 -18.05 8.25
CA THR A 2 0.19 -17.11 7.19
C THR A 2 -1.14 -17.48 6.54
N ASP A 3 -1.94 -16.48 6.18
CA ASP A 3 -3.23 -16.69 5.51
C ASP A 3 -3.01 -17.11 4.04
N PRO A 4 -3.59 -18.22 3.54
CA PRO A 4 -3.49 -18.60 2.13
C PRO A 4 -3.95 -17.51 1.17
N ALA A 5 -4.94 -16.69 1.55
CA ALA A 5 -5.37 -15.57 0.72
C ALA A 5 -4.29 -14.48 0.64
N HIS A 6 -3.41 -14.37 1.63
CA HIS A 6 -2.24 -13.50 1.57
C HIS A 6 -1.28 -13.93 0.45
N ILE A 7 -0.89 -15.21 0.43
CA ILE A 7 0.02 -15.78 -0.58
C ILE A 7 -0.54 -15.58 -2.00
N ARG A 8 -1.85 -15.85 -2.19
CA ARG A 8 -2.55 -15.63 -3.46
C ARG A 8 -2.46 -14.18 -3.93
N ARG A 9 -2.84 -13.23 -3.07
CA ARG A 9 -2.74 -11.80 -3.38
C ARG A 9 -1.32 -11.36 -3.69
N LEU A 10 -0.32 -11.97 -3.05
CA LEU A 10 1.09 -11.66 -3.31
C LEU A 10 1.50 -12.15 -4.70
N CYS A 11 1.10 -13.36 -5.08
CA CYS A 11 1.29 -13.88 -6.43
C CYS A 11 0.59 -13.01 -7.49
N ASP A 12 -0.63 -12.52 -7.23
CA ASP A 12 -1.31 -11.57 -8.13
C ASP A 12 -0.53 -10.26 -8.27
N SER A 13 0.05 -9.77 -7.17
CA SER A 13 0.80 -8.50 -7.16
C SER A 13 2.09 -8.53 -7.98
N ILE A 14 2.63 -9.73 -8.24
CA ILE A 14 3.80 -9.98 -9.10
C ILE A 14 3.45 -9.58 -10.54
N HIS A 15 2.27 -9.97 -11.03
CA HIS A 15 1.83 -9.59 -12.37
C HIS A 15 1.80 -8.08 -12.54
N ASP A 16 1.18 -7.36 -11.60
CA ASP A 16 1.10 -5.89 -11.63
C ASP A 16 2.47 -5.23 -11.54
N ALA A 17 3.37 -5.78 -10.71
CA ALA A 17 4.72 -5.24 -10.56
C ALA A 17 5.58 -5.44 -11.82
N LEU A 18 5.46 -6.60 -12.47
CA LEU A 18 6.12 -6.87 -13.74
C LEU A 18 5.55 -6.01 -14.86
N ALA A 19 4.23 -5.85 -14.93
CA ALA A 19 3.58 -4.97 -15.88
C ALA A 19 4.04 -3.51 -15.72
N LEU A 20 4.16 -3.01 -14.49
CA LEU A 20 4.71 -1.68 -14.22
C LEU A 20 6.18 -1.55 -14.66
N ALA A 21 7.01 -2.56 -14.40
CA ALA A 21 8.40 -2.58 -14.85
C ALA A 21 8.53 -2.61 -16.39
N GLU A 22 7.61 -3.31 -17.06
CA GLU A 22 7.56 -3.43 -18.51
C GLU A 22 6.85 -2.28 -19.21
N HIS A 23 6.05 -1.51 -18.49
CA HIS A 23 5.32 -0.35 -18.99
C HIS A 23 5.34 0.77 -17.94
N PRO A 24 6.50 1.40 -17.72
CA PRO A 24 6.61 2.45 -16.71
C PRO A 24 5.74 3.64 -17.12
N PRO A 25 5.11 4.32 -16.16
CA PRO A 25 4.31 5.50 -16.44
C PRO A 25 5.18 6.54 -17.16
N SER A 26 4.60 7.23 -18.14
CA SER A 26 5.29 8.30 -18.85
C SER A 26 5.79 9.32 -17.83
N SER A 27 7.06 9.71 -17.92
CA SER A 27 7.61 10.74 -17.05
C SER A 27 6.75 12.01 -17.17
N SER A 28 6.05 12.36 -16.11
CA SER A 28 5.30 13.61 -16.02
C SER A 28 6.28 14.78 -15.94
N GLY A 29 6.83 15.16 -17.10
CA GLY A 29 7.87 16.18 -17.22
C GLY A 29 7.78 16.89 -18.57
N THR A 30 6.99 17.97 -18.59
CA THR A 30 7.05 19.10 -19.55
C THR A 30 6.64 18.82 -21.01
N PRO A 31 5.67 19.55 -21.58
CA PRO A 31 5.40 19.51 -23.01
C PRO A 31 6.49 20.31 -23.72
N SER A 32 7.48 19.63 -24.29
CA SER A 32 8.37 20.22 -25.29
C SER A 32 8.41 19.30 -26.49
N GLY A 33 7.98 19.84 -27.64
CA GLY A 33 7.89 19.12 -28.90
C GLY A 33 9.22 18.47 -29.27
N GLY A 34 9.20 17.16 -29.46
CA GLY A 34 10.37 16.38 -29.85
C GLY A 34 9.94 15.10 -30.53
N VAL A 35 10.13 15.07 -31.85
CA VAL A 35 9.93 13.92 -32.73
C VAL A 35 10.83 12.77 -32.24
N GLY A 36 10.23 11.62 -31.94
CA GLY A 36 10.94 10.36 -31.67
C GLY A 36 11.55 10.25 -30.27
N GLN A 37 10.72 10.14 -29.23
CA GLN A 37 11.24 9.74 -27.91
C GLN A 37 11.46 8.23 -27.86
N SER A 38 12.72 7.81 -28.02
CA SER A 38 13.18 6.51 -27.57
C SER A 38 12.77 6.33 -26.11
N ARG A 39 12.04 5.25 -25.84
CA ARG A 39 11.65 4.86 -24.48
C ARG A 39 12.90 4.91 -23.59
N PRO A 40 12.88 5.60 -22.43
CA PRO A 40 14.04 5.67 -21.57
C PRO A 40 14.51 4.25 -21.21
N PRO A 41 15.83 4.01 -21.15
CA PRO A 41 16.36 2.69 -20.84
C PRO A 41 15.84 2.24 -19.48
N ILE A 42 15.49 0.96 -19.38
CA ILE A 42 15.03 0.35 -18.12
C ILE A 42 16.16 0.52 -17.09
N PRO A 43 15.87 1.02 -15.87
CA PRO A 43 16.87 1.10 -14.82
C PRO A 43 17.50 -0.27 -14.53
N THR A 44 18.82 -0.33 -14.38
CA THR A 44 19.52 -1.60 -14.07
C THR A 44 19.04 -2.24 -12.77
N THR A 45 18.56 -1.44 -11.83
CA THR A 45 17.91 -1.90 -10.59
C THR A 45 16.64 -2.71 -10.84
N ILE A 46 15.86 -2.36 -11.88
CA ILE A 46 14.66 -3.10 -12.26
C ILE A 46 15.02 -4.44 -12.90
N LEU A 47 16.05 -4.47 -13.76
CA LEU A 47 16.54 -5.72 -14.35
C LEU A 47 17.00 -6.70 -13.26
N SER A 48 17.83 -6.21 -12.32
CA SER A 48 18.27 -7.00 -11.18
C SER A 48 17.10 -7.50 -10.31
N ALA A 49 16.08 -6.67 -10.10
CA ALA A 49 14.89 -7.08 -9.34
C ALA A 49 14.04 -8.14 -10.07
N LYS A 50 13.96 -8.10 -11.41
CA LYS A 50 13.28 -9.14 -12.21
C LYS A 50 14.01 -10.48 -12.13
N GLU A 51 15.33 -10.46 -12.20
CA GLU A 51 16.17 -11.65 -12.10
C GLU A 51 16.08 -12.27 -10.70
N ASP A 52 16.17 -11.44 -9.65
CA ASP A 52 16.04 -11.88 -8.26
C ASP A 52 14.66 -12.50 -7.99
N LEU A 53 13.58 -11.84 -8.43
CA LEU A 53 12.22 -12.39 -8.31
C LEU A 53 12.09 -13.76 -8.99
N LYS A 54 12.61 -13.92 -10.22
CA LYS A 54 12.58 -15.21 -10.92
C LYS A 54 13.37 -16.27 -10.12
N ALA A 55 14.57 -15.93 -9.65
CA ALA A 55 15.41 -16.86 -8.89
C ALA A 55 14.73 -17.33 -7.60
N LYS A 56 14.13 -16.41 -6.84
CA LYS A 56 13.40 -16.75 -5.62
C LYS A 56 12.17 -17.62 -5.93
N LEU A 57 11.36 -17.26 -6.92
CA LEU A 57 10.20 -18.07 -7.32
C LEU A 57 10.57 -19.48 -7.76
N VAL A 58 11.66 -19.65 -8.53
CA VAL A 58 12.16 -20.99 -8.90
C VAL A 58 12.58 -21.78 -7.67
N SER A 59 13.27 -21.14 -6.73
CA SER A 59 13.70 -21.78 -5.47
C SER A 59 12.50 -22.24 -4.65
N TRP A 60 11.49 -21.37 -4.47
CA TRP A 60 10.26 -21.70 -3.77
C TRP A 60 9.44 -22.77 -4.48
N ALA A 61 9.33 -22.72 -5.80
CA ALA A 61 8.59 -23.73 -6.55
C ALA A 61 9.21 -25.12 -6.42
N ARG A 62 10.55 -25.20 -6.39
CA ARG A 62 11.28 -26.46 -6.13
C ARG A 62 11.01 -26.98 -4.73
N MET A 63 11.14 -26.15 -3.70
CA MET A 63 10.85 -26.57 -2.33
C MET A 63 9.41 -27.06 -2.19
N ILE A 64 8.43 -26.31 -2.70
CA ILE A 64 7.02 -26.72 -2.68
C ILE A 64 6.82 -28.05 -3.41
N GLY A 65 7.48 -28.25 -4.56
CA GLY A 65 7.40 -29.49 -5.33
C GLY A 65 8.01 -30.69 -4.59
N GLU A 66 9.16 -30.49 -3.94
CA GLU A 66 9.89 -31.52 -3.22
C GLU A 66 9.20 -31.90 -1.90
N ASP A 67 8.93 -30.92 -1.04
CA ASP A 67 8.36 -31.14 0.31
C ASP A 67 6.86 -31.42 0.28
N GLY A 68 6.15 -30.84 -0.69
CA GLY A 68 4.72 -31.06 -0.91
C GLY A 68 4.38 -32.25 -1.80
N GLU A 69 5.40 -32.94 -2.34
CA GLU A 69 5.27 -34.02 -3.33
C GLU A 69 4.44 -33.63 -4.57
N PHE A 70 4.52 -32.35 -4.98
CA PHE A 70 3.79 -31.84 -6.15
C PHE A 70 4.65 -31.91 -7.42
N VAL A 71 4.02 -32.31 -8.52
CA VAL A 71 4.65 -32.19 -9.85
C VAL A 71 4.63 -30.72 -10.27
N ILE A 72 5.80 -30.19 -10.63
CA ILE A 72 5.93 -28.85 -11.21
C ILE A 72 5.58 -28.95 -12.70
N ASP A 73 4.43 -28.37 -13.07
CA ASP A 73 3.83 -28.44 -14.41
C ASP A 73 3.62 -27.06 -15.04
N CYS A 74 4.47 -26.09 -14.70
CA CYS A 74 4.49 -24.75 -15.28
C CYS A 74 5.68 -24.51 -16.21
N ASP A 75 5.55 -23.52 -17.08
CA ASP A 75 6.65 -23.06 -17.94
C ASP A 75 7.74 -22.33 -17.12
N ASP A 76 8.99 -22.30 -17.64
CA ASP A 76 10.14 -21.62 -17.02
C ASP A 76 10.12 -20.09 -17.26
N ASP A 77 9.02 -19.45 -16.87
CA ASP A 77 8.88 -18.01 -16.83
C ASP A 77 8.26 -17.55 -15.51
N THR A 78 8.54 -16.30 -15.14
CA THR A 78 8.19 -15.76 -13.82
C THR A 78 6.68 -15.80 -13.54
N LEU A 79 5.84 -15.55 -14.54
CA LEU A 79 4.39 -15.50 -14.35
C LEU A 79 3.80 -16.90 -14.24
N SER A 80 4.25 -17.83 -15.07
CA SER A 80 3.83 -19.24 -15.00
C SER A 80 4.22 -19.88 -13.66
N ILE A 81 5.42 -19.61 -13.16
CA ILE A 81 5.86 -20.11 -11.85
C ILE A 81 5.03 -19.47 -10.72
N ALA A 82 4.79 -18.16 -10.75
CA ALA A 82 3.95 -17.48 -9.76
C ALA A 82 2.50 -18.02 -9.76
N ALA A 83 1.94 -18.27 -10.95
CA ALA A 83 0.61 -18.88 -11.08
C ALA A 83 0.58 -20.31 -10.54
N TRP A 84 1.63 -21.09 -10.73
CA TRP A 84 1.74 -22.42 -10.15
C TRP A 84 1.79 -22.35 -8.62
N VAL A 85 2.64 -21.50 -8.04
CA VAL A 85 2.72 -21.27 -6.59
C VAL A 85 1.37 -20.79 -6.02
N TYR A 86 0.65 -19.92 -6.73
CA TYR A 86 -0.70 -19.48 -6.36
C TYR A 86 -1.64 -20.66 -6.11
N THR A 87 -1.59 -21.71 -6.96
CA THR A 87 -2.44 -22.91 -6.78
C THR A 87 -2.08 -23.75 -5.54
N LYS A 88 -0.90 -23.53 -4.95
CA LYS A 88 -0.38 -24.24 -3.78
C LYS A 88 -0.41 -23.39 -2.52
N ALA A 89 -1.07 -22.23 -2.56
CA ALA A 89 -1.11 -21.28 -1.45
C ALA A 89 -1.63 -21.86 -0.13
N ASP A 90 -2.61 -22.77 -0.17
CA ASP A 90 -3.14 -23.39 1.06
C ASP A 90 -2.09 -24.28 1.73
N TRP A 91 -1.33 -25.06 0.95
CA TRP A 91 -0.24 -25.86 1.49
C TRP A 91 0.89 -24.99 2.04
N LEU A 92 1.29 -23.97 1.28
CA LEU A 92 2.38 -23.09 1.67
C LEU A 92 2.04 -22.28 2.92
N ALA A 93 0.78 -21.91 3.13
CA ALA A 93 0.31 -21.21 4.33
C ALA A 93 0.50 -22.00 5.63
N ASP A 94 0.37 -23.33 5.56
CA ASP A 94 0.56 -24.24 6.68
C ASP A 94 2.04 -24.62 6.87
N HIS A 95 2.90 -24.29 5.89
CA HIS A 95 4.33 -24.60 5.95
C HIS A 95 5.07 -23.67 6.95
N PRO A 96 6.04 -24.17 7.73
CA PRO A 96 6.78 -23.35 8.71
C PRO A 96 7.51 -22.14 8.10
N ALA A 97 7.89 -22.23 6.83
CA ALA A 97 8.60 -21.17 6.10
C ALA A 97 7.67 -20.23 5.31
N ALA A 98 6.34 -20.26 5.56
CA ALA A 98 5.38 -19.42 4.84
C ALA A 98 5.71 -17.92 4.96
N ASP A 99 6.15 -17.50 6.14
CA ASP A 99 6.46 -16.10 6.43
C ASP A 99 7.70 -15.65 5.65
N ASP A 100 8.72 -16.52 5.53
CA ASP A 100 9.92 -16.25 4.74
C ASP A 100 9.59 -16.07 3.25
N PHE A 101 8.68 -16.88 2.70
CA PHE A 101 8.19 -16.71 1.31
C PHE A 101 7.55 -15.33 1.14
N VAL A 102 6.68 -14.95 2.06
CA VAL A 102 5.98 -13.66 1.99
C VAL A 102 6.97 -12.51 2.03
N ASP A 103 7.90 -12.52 2.97
CA ASP A 103 8.90 -11.47 3.13
C ASP A 103 9.80 -11.34 1.89
N GLU A 104 10.29 -12.48 1.39
CA GLU A 104 11.18 -12.52 0.23
C GLU A 104 10.54 -12.03 -1.05
N ILE A 105 9.30 -12.45 -1.32
CA ILE A 105 8.58 -12.08 -2.55
C ILE A 105 8.06 -10.64 -2.45
N ASP A 106 7.60 -10.19 -1.28
CA ASP A 106 7.18 -8.79 -1.07
C ASP A 106 8.36 -7.82 -1.24
N GLU A 107 9.56 -8.20 -0.79
CA GLU A 107 10.79 -7.44 -1.04
C GLU A 107 11.04 -7.27 -2.55
N CYS A 108 10.97 -8.35 -3.33
CA CYS A 108 11.15 -8.30 -4.78
C CYS A 108 10.07 -7.44 -5.47
N VAL A 109 8.80 -7.58 -5.08
CA VAL A 109 7.69 -6.76 -5.59
C VAL A 109 7.91 -5.28 -5.28
N ARG A 110 8.36 -4.94 -4.06
CA ARG A 110 8.71 -3.56 -3.70
C ARG A 110 9.87 -3.02 -4.53
N ALA A 111 10.90 -3.83 -4.77
CA ALA A 111 12.05 -3.44 -5.58
C ALA A 111 11.64 -3.11 -7.03
N LEU A 112 10.68 -3.83 -7.60
CA LEU A 112 10.12 -3.55 -8.93
C LEU A 112 9.29 -2.25 -8.97
N ARG A 113 8.59 -1.91 -7.90
CA ARG A 113 7.69 -0.74 -7.85
C ARG A 113 8.41 0.56 -7.47
N ARG A 114 9.35 0.51 -6.53
CA ARG A 114 10.00 1.69 -5.92
C ARG A 114 10.59 2.69 -6.91
N PRO A 115 11.28 2.28 -7.99
CA PRO A 115 11.87 3.23 -8.94
C PRO A 115 10.85 4.12 -9.65
N TYR A 116 9.58 3.70 -9.70
CA TYR A 116 8.49 4.44 -10.36
C TYR A 116 7.59 5.19 -9.38
N ALA A 117 7.86 5.08 -8.09
CA ALA A 117 6.95 5.51 -7.04
C ALA A 117 7.11 7.00 -6.70
N SER A 118 6.06 7.80 -6.86
CA SER A 118 6.09 9.24 -6.57
C SER A 118 5.86 9.53 -5.08
N LYS A 119 6.58 10.51 -4.51
CA LYS A 119 6.34 10.94 -3.12
C LYS A 119 4.91 11.40 -2.87
N GLU A 120 4.23 11.87 -3.92
CA GLU A 120 2.85 12.35 -3.86
C GLU A 120 1.82 11.22 -3.70
N GLU A 121 2.18 9.99 -4.08
CA GLU A 121 1.31 8.81 -3.94
C GLU A 121 1.31 8.27 -2.51
N ARG A 122 2.27 8.70 -1.68
CA ARG A 122 2.37 8.24 -0.30
C ARG A 122 1.24 8.81 0.54
N PHE A 123 0.63 7.95 1.35
CA PHE A 123 -0.36 8.36 2.33
C PHE A 123 0.18 8.22 3.76
N LEU A 124 -0.37 9.03 4.66
CA LEU A 124 -0.02 8.97 6.08
C LEU A 124 -0.64 7.70 6.68
N VAL A 125 0.20 6.82 7.20
CA VAL A 125 -0.21 5.57 7.85
C VAL A 125 -0.44 5.79 9.33
N THR A 126 0.52 6.41 10.01
CA THR A 126 0.43 6.68 11.45
C THR A 126 1.32 7.86 11.86
N VAL A 127 1.16 8.28 13.11
CA VAL A 127 2.06 9.19 13.80
C VAL A 127 2.48 8.51 15.10
N MET A 128 3.78 8.25 15.25
CA MET A 128 4.38 7.55 16.38
C MET A 128 5.50 8.39 16.98
N ALA A 129 5.40 8.70 18.27
CA ALA A 129 6.34 9.59 18.97
C ALA A 129 6.60 10.93 18.24
N GLY A 130 5.57 11.49 17.61
CA GLY A 130 5.66 12.74 16.83
C GLY A 130 6.24 12.58 15.42
N VAL A 131 6.71 11.40 15.04
CA VAL A 131 7.21 11.08 13.70
C VAL A 131 6.06 10.61 12.81
N ARG A 132 5.96 11.20 11.61
CA ARG A 132 4.96 10.80 10.61
C ARG A 132 5.50 9.64 9.78
N VAL A 133 4.74 8.55 9.72
CA VAL A 133 5.08 7.37 8.93
C VAL A 133 4.18 7.32 7.71
N TYR A 134 4.79 7.16 6.55
CA TYR A 134 4.12 7.13 5.25
C TYR A 134 4.35 5.79 4.57
N ALA A 135 3.36 5.34 3.81
CA ALA A 135 3.46 4.18 2.93
C ALA A 135 2.97 4.52 1.53
N TYR A 136 3.43 3.76 0.55
CA TYR A 136 2.79 3.70 -0.75
C TYR A 136 1.52 2.83 -0.72
N PRO A 137 0.56 3.02 -1.64
CA PRO A 137 -0.70 2.26 -1.70
C PRO A 137 -0.55 0.73 -1.69
N TRP A 138 0.59 0.23 -2.19
CA TRP A 138 0.90 -1.19 -2.27
C TRP A 138 1.83 -1.69 -1.15
N GLU A 139 2.38 -0.81 -0.32
CA GLU A 139 3.20 -1.25 0.81
C GLU A 139 2.28 -1.74 1.92
N ARG A 140 2.36 -3.03 2.24
CA ARG A 140 1.57 -3.64 3.32
C ARG A 140 2.15 -3.38 4.69
N THR A 141 3.47 -3.31 4.78
CA THR A 141 4.17 -3.08 6.04
C THR A 141 5.14 -1.93 5.93
N VAL A 142 5.34 -1.23 7.05
CA VAL A 142 6.31 -0.13 7.17
C VAL A 142 7.19 -0.36 8.38
N LEU A 143 8.47 0.00 8.25
CA LEU A 143 9.38 0.07 9.39
C LEU A 143 9.03 1.31 10.22
N LEU A 144 8.73 1.08 11.49
CA LEU A 144 8.38 2.11 12.45
C LEU A 144 9.64 2.69 13.12
N PRO A 145 9.57 3.93 13.64
CA PRO A 145 10.69 4.58 14.33
C PRO A 145 11.33 3.80 15.50
N ASP A 146 10.61 2.86 16.10
CA ASP A 146 11.11 2.00 17.19
C ASP A 146 11.82 0.73 16.68
N GLY A 147 11.94 0.58 15.35
CA GLY A 147 12.55 -0.56 14.69
C GLY A 147 11.59 -1.72 14.44
N THR A 148 10.33 -1.64 14.87
CA THR A 148 9.33 -2.67 14.60
C THR A 148 8.73 -2.52 13.21
N VAL A 149 8.18 -3.62 12.67
CA VAL A 149 7.44 -3.61 11.40
C VAL A 149 5.96 -3.62 11.73
N GLY A 150 5.21 -2.65 11.18
CA GLY A 150 3.77 -2.55 11.40
C GLY A 150 2.97 -2.70 10.12
N ASP A 151 1.80 -3.35 10.23
CA ASP A 151 0.83 -3.47 9.15
C ASP A 151 0.16 -2.13 8.87
N THR A 152 0.26 -1.67 7.62
CA THR A 152 -0.21 -0.35 7.20
C THR A 152 -1.72 -0.18 7.31
N TYR A 153 -2.50 -1.25 7.08
CA TYR A 153 -3.95 -1.20 7.20
C TYR A 153 -4.35 -1.04 8.68
N GLN A 154 -3.81 -1.88 9.57
CA GLN A 154 -4.06 -1.81 11.01
C GLN A 154 -3.65 -0.45 11.57
N LEU A 155 -2.43 0.00 11.29
CA LEU A 155 -1.93 1.30 11.74
C LEU A 155 -2.79 2.46 11.24
N ARG A 156 -3.30 2.38 10.02
CA ARG A 156 -4.20 3.40 9.46
C ARG A 156 -5.57 3.35 10.12
N GLN A 157 -6.11 2.17 10.40
CA GLN A 157 -7.36 2.03 11.17
C GLN A 157 -7.22 2.61 12.58
N GLU A 158 -6.10 2.35 13.25
CA GLU A 158 -5.81 2.95 14.56
C GLU A 158 -5.70 4.47 14.49
N LEU A 159 -5.00 5.00 13.47
CA LEU A 159 -4.93 6.43 13.21
C LEU A 159 -6.34 7.01 13.02
N TYR A 160 -7.18 6.38 12.19
CA TYR A 160 -8.57 6.79 11.99
C TYR A 160 -9.35 6.87 13.30
N GLN A 161 -9.31 5.80 14.10
CA GLN A 161 -10.06 5.70 15.35
C GLN A 161 -9.58 6.69 16.40
N ARG A 162 -8.26 6.91 16.50
CA ARG A 162 -7.67 7.91 17.38
C ARG A 162 -8.12 9.31 16.99
N THR A 163 -7.97 9.66 15.71
CA THR A 163 -8.25 11.02 15.23
C THR A 163 -9.73 11.37 15.26
N ARG A 164 -10.65 10.40 15.09
CA ARG A 164 -12.11 10.62 15.25
C ARG A 164 -12.48 11.24 16.60
N LYS A 165 -11.75 10.84 17.66
CA LYS A 165 -12.02 11.24 19.05
C LYS A 165 -11.39 12.59 19.42
N GLU A 166 -10.58 13.18 18.55
CA GLU A 166 -9.91 14.45 18.83
C GLU A 166 -10.85 15.65 18.71
N ILE A 167 -10.64 16.64 19.57
CA ILE A 167 -11.28 17.95 19.49
C ILE A 167 -10.23 18.92 18.95
N LEU A 168 -10.49 19.48 17.77
CA LEU A 168 -9.51 20.31 17.06
C LEU A 168 -10.14 21.62 16.58
N PRO A 169 -9.36 22.70 16.44
CA PRO A 169 -9.81 23.90 15.74
C PRO A 169 -10.27 23.59 14.32
N ALA A 170 -11.23 24.36 13.78
CA ALA A 170 -11.82 24.09 12.44
C ALA A 170 -10.77 23.98 11.32
N ALA A 171 -9.68 24.74 11.38
CA ALA A 171 -8.59 24.64 10.40
C ALA A 171 -7.88 23.29 10.45
N ASN A 172 -7.66 22.76 11.65
CA ASN A 172 -7.02 21.47 11.86
C ASN A 172 -7.97 20.31 11.52
N VAL A 173 -9.26 20.43 11.86
CA VAL A 173 -10.26 19.44 11.42
C VAL A 173 -10.32 19.37 9.89
N SER A 174 -10.37 20.52 9.21
CA SER A 174 -10.36 20.57 7.74
C SER A 174 -9.13 19.86 7.15
N ALA A 175 -7.94 20.14 7.67
CA ALA A 175 -6.70 19.50 7.22
C ALA A 175 -6.65 17.98 7.51
N VAL A 176 -7.20 17.55 8.64
CA VAL A 176 -7.31 16.14 9.03
C VAL A 176 -8.30 15.39 8.14
N LEU A 177 -9.47 15.98 7.89
CA LEU A 177 -10.50 15.39 7.02
C LEU A 177 -9.95 15.15 5.62
N ASP A 178 -9.22 16.11 5.07
CA ASP A 178 -8.56 15.97 3.78
C ASP A 178 -7.49 14.86 3.81
N LYS A 179 -6.47 15.00 4.68
CA LYS A 179 -5.29 14.13 4.66
C LYS A 179 -5.50 12.71 5.17
N ILE A 180 -6.39 12.52 6.12
CA ILE A 180 -6.62 11.22 6.75
C ILE A 180 -7.88 10.59 6.13
N PHE A 181 -8.99 11.32 6.05
CA PHE A 181 -10.28 10.77 5.63
C PHE A 181 -10.59 10.93 4.13
N GLY A 182 -9.77 11.66 3.37
CA GLY A 182 -10.03 11.94 1.95
C GLY A 182 -11.28 12.80 1.72
N MET A 183 -11.64 13.62 2.73
CA MET A 183 -12.84 14.44 2.76
C MET A 183 -12.49 15.91 2.61
N GLU A 184 -12.86 16.50 1.47
CA GLU A 184 -12.66 17.92 1.22
C GLU A 184 -13.75 18.75 1.91
N VAL A 185 -13.50 19.15 3.16
CA VAL A 185 -14.38 20.05 3.93
C VAL A 185 -13.58 21.26 4.39
N SER A 186 -13.95 22.45 3.94
CA SER A 186 -13.26 23.68 4.32
C SER A 186 -13.53 24.09 5.77
N ALA A 187 -12.55 24.72 6.41
CA ALA A 187 -12.70 25.26 7.76
C ALA A 187 -13.86 26.28 7.89
N ASP A 188 -14.14 27.03 6.83
CA ASP A 188 -15.27 27.97 6.79
C ASP A 188 -16.62 27.24 6.77
N ALA A 189 -16.74 26.13 6.03
CA ALA A 189 -17.94 25.30 6.02
C ALA A 189 -18.24 24.75 7.42
N ILE A 190 -17.21 24.29 8.15
CA ILE A 190 -17.32 23.81 9.54
C ILE A 190 -17.83 24.93 10.46
N ARG A 191 -17.22 26.12 10.40
CA ARG A 191 -17.65 27.28 11.21
C ARG A 191 -19.08 27.72 10.89
N LYS A 192 -19.47 27.72 9.61
CA LYS A 192 -20.84 28.04 9.17
C LYS A 192 -21.86 27.02 9.70
N ALA A 193 -21.54 25.72 9.66
CA ALA A 193 -22.39 24.67 10.21
C ALA A 193 -22.62 24.87 11.72
N ALA A 194 -21.59 25.29 12.44
CA ALA A 194 -21.66 25.62 13.87
C ALA A 194 -22.54 26.85 14.14
N LYS A 195 -22.36 27.94 13.37
CA LYS A 195 -23.16 29.16 13.49
C LYS A 195 -24.66 28.90 13.24
N ARG A 196 -24.98 27.93 12.39
CA ARG A 196 -26.35 27.49 12.09
C ARG A 196 -26.93 26.53 13.14
N GLY A 197 -26.17 26.14 14.17
CA GLY A 197 -26.60 25.19 15.18
C GLY A 197 -26.63 23.73 14.72
N THR A 198 -26.10 23.44 13.52
CA THR A 198 -26.10 22.07 12.95
C THR A 198 -24.84 21.27 13.27
N LEU A 199 -23.89 21.88 13.99
CA LEU A 199 -22.68 21.24 14.47
C LEU A 199 -22.33 21.83 15.84
N GLU A 200 -22.07 20.98 16.83
CA GLU A 200 -21.69 21.41 18.17
C GLU A 200 -20.25 21.96 18.18
N LYS A 201 -20.07 23.17 18.70
CA LYS A 201 -18.75 23.76 18.95
C LYS A 201 -18.42 23.64 20.43
N ARG A 202 -17.29 23.02 20.75
CA ARG A 202 -16.70 22.95 22.09
C ARG A 202 -15.71 24.10 22.32
N PRO A 203 -15.31 24.40 23.57
CA PRO A 203 -14.35 25.47 23.86
C PRO A 203 -13.04 25.33 23.08
N GLU A 204 -12.54 24.10 22.95
CA GLU A 204 -11.27 23.79 22.29
C GLU A 204 -11.40 23.57 20.77
N GLY A 205 -12.62 23.48 20.25
CA GLY A 205 -12.86 23.28 18.81
C GLY A 205 -14.04 22.39 18.49
N PHE A 206 -13.86 21.49 17.53
CA PHE A 206 -14.88 20.59 17.01
C PHE A 206 -14.41 19.15 17.16
N LEU A 207 -15.29 18.28 17.66
CA LEU A 207 -15.04 16.84 17.68
C LEU A 207 -15.05 16.33 16.24
N VAL A 208 -13.94 15.75 15.78
CA VAL A 208 -13.75 15.31 14.38
C VAL A 208 -14.89 14.40 13.94
N GLU A 209 -15.27 13.42 14.77
CA GLU A 209 -16.38 12.50 14.51
C GLU A 209 -17.70 13.21 14.17
N ARG A 210 -18.08 14.26 14.92
CA ARG A 210 -19.31 15.01 14.64
C ARG A 210 -19.26 15.76 13.31
N VAL A 211 -18.07 16.19 12.91
CA VAL A 211 -17.89 16.81 11.59
C VAL A 211 -18.04 15.77 10.48
N ILE A 212 -17.46 14.57 10.66
CA ILE A 212 -17.63 13.46 9.71
C ILE A 212 -19.11 13.11 9.53
N GLU A 213 -19.82 12.86 10.63
CA GLU A 213 -21.26 12.55 10.62
C GLU A 213 -22.08 13.64 9.91
N ARG A 214 -21.75 14.91 10.16
CA ARG A 214 -22.48 16.05 9.60
C ARG A 214 -22.30 16.17 8.09
N PHE A 215 -21.09 15.96 7.59
CA PHE A 215 -20.78 16.15 6.17
C PHE A 215 -20.98 14.88 5.35
N GLY A 216 -21.22 13.73 5.98
CA GLY A 216 -21.91 12.59 5.38
C GLY A 216 -21.27 12.03 4.11
N LEU A 217 -19.95 12.14 3.98
CA LEU A 217 -19.20 11.47 2.93
C LEU A 217 -18.61 10.22 3.56
N GLU A 218 -18.97 9.04 3.05
CA GLU A 218 -18.21 7.84 3.39
C GLU A 218 -16.74 8.07 3.02
N PRO A 219 -15.78 7.68 3.87
CA PRO A 219 -14.38 7.91 3.57
C PRO A 219 -14.03 7.18 2.27
N LYS A 220 -13.54 7.92 1.27
CA LYS A 220 -13.25 7.38 -0.08
C LYS A 220 -12.18 6.26 -0.10
N HIS A 221 -11.55 5.97 1.04
CA HIS A 221 -10.41 5.06 1.15
C HIS A 221 -10.46 4.13 2.38
N VAL A 222 -11.60 3.50 2.65
CA VAL A 222 -11.64 2.34 3.57
C VAL A 222 -11.41 1.01 2.83
N ALA A 223 -11.51 0.99 1.50
CA ALA A 223 -11.18 -0.19 0.70
C ALA A 223 -9.72 -0.14 0.24
N ILE A 224 -8.87 -0.93 0.90
CA ILE A 224 -7.70 -1.59 0.31
C ILE A 224 -7.84 -3.06 0.65
#